data_AF-A0A8C8FNI3-F1
#
_entry.id   AF-A0A8C8FNI3-F1
#
_cell.length_a   1.000
_cell.length_b   1.000
_cell.length_c   1.000
_cell.angle_alpha   90.00
_cell.angle_beta   90.00
_cell.angle_gamma   90.00
#
_symmetry.space_group_name_H-M   'P 1'
#
loop_
_entity.id
_entity.type
_entity.pdbx_description
1 polymer ?
#
loop_
_entity_poly.entity_id
_entity_poly.type
_entity_poly.pdbx_seq_one_letter_code
_entity_poly.pdbx_strand_id
1 'polypeptide(L)'
;MNKSKLAIGLFVAGTLTAVFGLVILFVGPIIIDDQIVKNLVIDPENELSYTMWKDIPVPFFMSVYFFNILNPTEFLAGEIPMVEQRGPYVYRKRLQKQNITFHPNHTVSYLEYRSYFFEPSMSVGNESDVVTIPNMLVLGAAVMMDNMPHAVRLLLSATFKSFKEGPFLSKSVGELMWGYDSKLVDFLNKWFPGMLPSTGKFGLFSEFNNSNTGMFTVHTGKDDIRLIHKVNSWNGLTKLIYWKTPQCNMINGTAGQMWPPFMTKESTLPFYSPDACRSLELVYQREGIMKGIPLYRFVAPKTMFANGSDYAPNEGFCPCRQSGLLNVSSCRSNAPVFISQPHFYNADPVLLDYVQGLQPTEDEHGLFIDIHPETGVPLNVSIRLQLNLYMKKVSGITETGKISEVVMPMIWFEENGYMDGAIVKTFHTNLVLLPMVMVYMQYCFLGLGLATVLGAVLLHYSGKVLLKKDPSTVIENHGVGLHIKLFPITPENMPLSIRRM
;
A
#
# COMPACT_ATOMS: atom_id res chain seq x y z
N MET A 1 -21.14 62.29 -0.42
CA MET A 1 -20.47 61.55 -1.51
C MET A 1 -21.47 61.32 -2.64
N ASN A 2 -21.15 61.67 -3.89
CA ASN A 2 -22.09 61.52 -5.01
C ASN A 2 -22.42 60.03 -5.21
N LYS A 3 -23.70 59.62 -5.09
CA LYS A 3 -24.16 58.22 -5.21
C LYS A 3 -23.66 57.56 -6.50
N SER A 4 -23.52 58.33 -7.58
CA SER A 4 -22.97 57.83 -8.84
C SER A 4 -21.46 57.55 -8.78
N LYS A 5 -20.68 58.36 -8.06
CA LYS A 5 -19.24 58.11 -7.85
C LYS A 5 -19.02 56.89 -6.95
N LEU A 6 -19.86 56.70 -5.93
CA LEU A 6 -19.85 55.52 -5.07
C LEU A 6 -20.20 54.24 -5.85
N ALA A 7 -21.24 54.28 -6.70
CA ALA A 7 -21.61 53.14 -7.54
C ALA A 7 -20.49 52.74 -8.50
N ILE A 8 -19.80 53.70 -9.12
CA ILE A 8 -18.65 53.43 -9.99
C ILE A 8 -17.51 52.79 -9.18
N GLY A 9 -17.19 53.33 -7.99
CA GLY A 9 -16.17 52.75 -7.11
C GLY A 9 -16.47 51.31 -6.70
N LEU A 10 -17.72 51.01 -6.32
CA LEU A 10 -18.16 49.65 -5.98
C LEU A 10 -18.16 48.70 -7.18
N PHE A 11 -18.52 49.19 -8.37
CA PHE A 11 -18.47 48.39 -9.60
C PHE A 11 -17.03 48.00 -9.95
N VAL A 12 -16.10 48.96 -9.88
CA VAL A 12 -14.68 48.69 -10.14
C VAL A 12 -14.11 47.73 -9.10
N ALA A 13 -14.37 47.97 -7.81
CA ALA A 13 -13.91 47.09 -6.73
C ALA A 13 -14.47 45.67 -6.89
N GLY A 14 -15.78 45.53 -7.12
CA GLY A 14 -16.41 44.22 -7.31
C GLY A 14 -15.91 43.48 -8.55
N THR A 15 -15.67 44.20 -9.65
CA THR A 15 -15.08 43.61 -10.86
C THR A 15 -13.67 43.11 -10.58
N LEU A 16 -12.83 43.90 -9.90
CA LEU A 16 -11.47 43.48 -9.54
C LEU A 16 -11.48 42.25 -8.62
N THR A 17 -12.37 42.21 -7.63
CA THR A 17 -12.50 41.05 -6.74
C THR A 17 -13.01 39.81 -7.47
N ALA A 18 -13.97 39.96 -8.39
CA ALA A 18 -14.46 38.84 -9.21
C ALA A 18 -13.38 38.31 -10.15
N VAL A 19 -12.63 39.21 -10.81
CA VAL A 19 -11.49 38.84 -11.66
C VAL A 19 -10.41 38.14 -10.83
N PHE A 20 -10.10 38.63 -9.63
CA PHE A 20 -9.14 37.98 -8.73
C PHE A 20 -9.59 36.57 -8.32
N GLY A 21 -10.85 36.40 -7.92
CA GLY A 21 -11.43 35.08 -7.61
C GLY A 21 -11.37 34.13 -8.81
N LEU A 22 -11.66 34.64 -10.02
CA LEU A 22 -11.57 33.87 -11.26
C LEU A 22 -10.13 33.46 -11.59
N VAL A 23 -9.15 34.36 -11.43
CA VAL A 23 -7.73 34.06 -11.66
C VAL A 23 -7.25 32.97 -10.70
N ILE A 24 -7.57 33.08 -9.40
CA ILE A 24 -7.16 32.05 -8.42
C ILE A 24 -7.87 30.72 -8.72
N LEU A 25 -9.09 30.71 -9.24
CA LEU A 25 -9.76 29.45 -9.61
C LEU A 25 -8.98 28.65 -10.66
N PHE A 26 -8.32 29.31 -11.62
CA PHE A 26 -7.47 28.65 -12.61
C PHE A 26 -6.03 28.44 -12.15
N VAL A 27 -5.44 29.41 -11.44
CA VAL A 27 -4.03 29.37 -11.02
C VAL A 27 -3.82 28.57 -9.74
N GLY A 28 -4.83 28.51 -8.86
CA GLY A 28 -4.78 27.85 -7.57
C GLY A 28 -4.43 26.36 -7.65
N PRO A 29 -5.13 25.55 -8.48
CA PRO A 29 -4.77 24.15 -8.69
C PRO A 29 -3.32 23.97 -9.16
N ILE A 30 -2.85 24.80 -10.09
CA ILE A 30 -1.47 24.75 -10.60
C ILE A 30 -0.45 25.00 -9.48
N ILE A 31 -0.73 25.97 -8.60
CA ILE A 31 0.14 26.25 -7.43
C ILE A 31 0.13 25.07 -6.47
N ILE A 32 -1.03 24.45 -6.21
CA ILE A 32 -1.14 23.30 -5.32
C ILE A 32 -0.32 22.12 -5.86
N ASP A 33 -0.47 21.80 -7.15
CA ASP A 33 0.26 20.72 -7.80
C ASP A 33 1.78 20.99 -7.76
N ASP A 34 2.21 22.22 -8.04
CA ASP A 34 3.62 22.63 -7.93
C ASP A 34 4.15 22.49 -6.50
N GLN A 35 3.37 22.84 -5.48
CA GLN A 35 3.75 22.65 -4.08
C GLN A 35 3.81 21.16 -3.70
N ILE A 36 2.91 20.33 -4.22
CA ILE A 36 2.97 18.87 -4.01
C ILE A 36 4.27 18.34 -4.60
N VAL A 37 4.57 18.66 -5.87
CA VAL A 37 5.79 18.22 -6.55
C VAL A 37 7.04 18.63 -5.76
N LYS A 38 7.17 19.90 -5.37
CA LYS A 38 8.33 20.42 -4.63
C LYS A 38 8.56 19.74 -3.28
N ASN A 39 7.49 19.29 -2.62
CA ASN A 39 7.57 18.61 -1.33
C ASN A 39 7.75 17.08 -1.45
N LEU A 40 7.58 16.51 -2.63
CA LEU A 40 7.75 15.09 -2.89
C LEU A 40 9.14 14.75 -3.44
N VAL A 41 9.73 15.62 -4.27
CA VAL A 41 11.06 15.36 -4.87
C VAL A 41 12.07 14.99 -3.79
N ILE A 42 12.84 13.93 -4.04
CA ILE A 42 13.93 13.52 -3.16
C ILE A 42 15.09 14.50 -3.34
N ASP A 43 15.07 15.59 -2.58
CA ASP A 43 16.07 16.64 -2.62
C ASP A 43 16.69 16.83 -1.22
N PRO A 44 18.01 16.63 -1.05
CA PRO A 44 18.67 16.86 0.24
C PRO A 44 18.61 18.32 0.71
N GLU A 45 18.31 19.27 -0.18
CA GLU A 45 18.07 20.68 0.18
C GLU A 45 16.71 20.89 0.87
N ASN A 46 15.75 19.99 0.67
CA ASN A 46 14.46 20.00 1.37
C ASN A 46 14.55 19.14 2.65
N GLU A 47 15.08 19.73 3.72
CA GLU A 47 15.42 19.04 4.99
C GLU A 47 14.27 18.20 5.55
N LEU A 48 13.03 18.71 5.51
CA LEU A 48 11.86 18.03 6.08
C LEU A 48 11.52 16.75 5.29
N SER A 49 11.29 16.88 3.99
CA SER A 49 10.91 15.74 3.12
C SER A 49 12.03 14.71 3.03
N TYR A 50 13.28 15.16 2.92
CA TYR A 50 14.44 14.27 2.85
C TYR A 50 14.65 13.48 4.13
N THR A 51 14.46 14.11 5.29
CA THR A 51 14.56 13.41 6.59
C THR A 51 13.51 12.32 6.72
N MET A 52 12.25 12.61 6.33
CA MET A 52 11.17 11.62 6.36
C MET A 52 11.39 10.48 5.36
N TRP A 53 11.97 10.77 4.19
CA TRP A 53 12.31 9.75 3.20
C TRP A 53 13.45 8.83 3.69
N LYS A 54 14.45 9.41 4.37
CA LYS A 54 15.62 8.72 4.89
C LYS A 54 15.30 7.85 6.12
N ASP A 55 14.54 8.38 7.08
CA ASP A 55 14.10 7.69 8.30
C ASP A 55 12.57 7.82 8.41
N ILE A 56 11.87 6.74 8.08
CA ILE A 56 10.42 6.78 7.92
C ILE A 56 9.78 6.95 9.30
N PRO A 57 9.00 8.03 9.53
CA PRO A 57 8.55 8.39 10.88
C PRO A 57 7.29 7.60 11.33
N VAL A 58 6.83 6.63 10.55
CA VAL A 58 5.68 5.77 10.89
C VAL A 58 6.13 4.39 11.37
N PRO A 59 5.44 3.82 12.38
CA PRO A 59 5.76 2.47 12.83
C PRO A 59 5.30 1.44 11.78
N PHE A 60 6.21 0.53 11.43
CA PHE A 60 5.87 -0.69 10.72
C PHE A 60 5.87 -1.85 11.70
N PHE A 61 4.97 -2.81 11.50
CA PHE A 61 4.96 -4.05 12.25
C PHE A 61 4.95 -5.23 11.30
N MET A 62 5.68 -6.27 11.69
CA MET A 62 5.63 -7.59 11.08
C MET A 62 4.90 -8.51 12.04
N SER A 63 3.70 -8.95 11.67
CA SER A 63 2.93 -9.95 12.40
C SER A 63 3.15 -11.31 11.75
N VAL A 64 3.60 -12.32 12.49
CA VAL A 64 3.87 -13.66 11.96
C VAL A 64 2.91 -14.67 12.58
N TYR A 65 2.39 -15.54 11.74
CA TYR A 65 1.46 -16.61 12.09
C TYR A 65 2.04 -17.94 11.60
N PHE A 66 2.15 -18.90 12.50
CA PHE A 66 2.67 -20.23 12.19
C PHE A 66 1.55 -21.22 11.97
N PHE A 67 1.76 -22.16 11.05
CA PHE A 67 0.88 -23.32 10.89
C PHE A 67 1.44 -24.48 11.71
N ASN A 68 0.95 -24.62 12.94
CA ASN A 68 1.34 -25.69 13.85
C ASN A 68 0.71 -27.02 13.40
N ILE A 69 1.54 -28.03 13.14
CA ILE A 69 1.09 -29.37 12.73
C ILE A 69 0.51 -30.11 13.93
N LEU A 70 -0.72 -30.62 13.79
CA LEU A 70 -1.44 -31.33 14.85
C LEU A 70 -1.25 -32.86 14.81
N ASN A 71 -1.01 -33.43 13.63
CA ASN A 71 -0.92 -34.88 13.40
C ASN A 71 0.37 -35.31 12.65
N PRO A 72 1.58 -34.98 13.16
CA PRO A 72 2.82 -35.25 12.45
C PRO A 72 3.06 -36.75 12.20
N THR A 73 2.70 -37.62 13.14
CA THR A 73 2.93 -39.07 13.03
C THR A 73 2.04 -39.69 11.96
N GLU A 74 0.76 -39.33 11.96
CA GLU A 74 -0.26 -39.79 11.01
C GLU A 74 0.04 -39.24 9.61
N PHE A 75 0.45 -37.98 9.51
CA PHE A 75 0.87 -37.38 8.25
C PHE A 75 2.06 -38.15 7.64
N LEU A 76 3.08 -38.50 8.44
CA LEU A 76 4.17 -39.36 7.97
C LEU A 76 3.73 -40.76 7.56
N ALA A 77 2.62 -41.26 8.11
CA ALA A 77 2.01 -42.53 7.74
C ALA A 77 1.19 -42.44 6.44
N GLY A 78 0.92 -41.23 5.94
CA GLY A 78 0.23 -40.97 4.68
C GLY A 78 -1.16 -40.34 4.82
N GLU A 79 -1.56 -39.92 6.03
CA GLU A 79 -2.80 -39.16 6.23
C GLU A 79 -2.65 -37.69 5.80
N ILE A 80 -3.78 -36.99 5.66
CA ILE A 80 -3.79 -35.56 5.29
C ILE A 80 -3.30 -34.73 6.50
N PRO A 81 -2.37 -33.77 6.32
CA PRO A 81 -1.91 -32.93 7.40
C PRO A 81 -3.04 -32.01 7.92
N MET A 82 -3.12 -31.89 9.24
CA MET A 82 -3.98 -30.96 9.96
C MET A 82 -3.12 -29.90 10.62
N VAL A 83 -3.46 -28.63 10.38
CA VAL A 83 -2.75 -27.49 10.96
C VAL A 83 -3.67 -26.59 11.77
N GLU A 84 -3.09 -25.93 12.77
CA GLU A 84 -3.71 -24.85 13.53
C GLU A 84 -2.85 -23.60 13.39
N GLN A 85 -3.48 -22.45 13.11
CA GLN A 85 -2.79 -21.17 13.10
C GLN A 85 -2.42 -20.74 14.52
N ARG A 86 -1.16 -20.38 14.74
CA ARG A 86 -0.66 -19.76 15.98
C ARG A 86 -0.03 -18.41 15.71
N GLY A 87 -0.62 -17.36 16.28
CA GLY A 87 -0.16 -15.98 16.12
C GLY A 87 -1.27 -14.97 16.44
N PRO A 88 -1.00 -13.66 16.26
CA PRO A 88 0.25 -13.13 15.75
C PRO A 88 1.38 -13.12 16.79
N TYR A 89 2.61 -13.30 16.31
CA TYR A 89 3.83 -12.86 16.99
C TYR A 89 4.31 -11.59 16.29
N VAL A 90 4.27 -10.47 17.00
CA VAL A 90 4.41 -9.13 16.42
C VAL A 90 5.80 -8.58 16.70
N TYR A 91 6.43 -8.05 15.64
CA TYR A 91 7.70 -7.37 15.71
C TYR A 91 7.57 -5.96 15.13
N ARG A 92 7.92 -4.94 15.91
CA ARG A 92 8.11 -3.60 15.38
C ARG A 92 9.33 -3.56 14.48
N LYS A 93 9.13 -3.08 13.26
CA LYS A 93 10.13 -2.95 12.20
C LYS A 93 10.58 -1.49 12.12
N ARG A 94 11.89 -1.28 12.18
CA ARG A 94 12.53 0.02 11.91
C ARG A 94 13.21 -0.03 10.55
N LEU A 95 12.95 0.97 9.71
CA LEU A 95 13.52 1.11 8.37
C LEU A 95 14.39 2.36 8.29
N GLN A 96 15.64 2.22 7.85
CA GLN A 96 16.56 3.34 7.68
C GLN A 96 17.39 3.24 6.41
N LYS A 97 17.43 4.32 5.63
CA LYS A 97 18.29 4.42 4.44
C LYS A 97 19.68 4.91 4.83
N GLN A 98 20.69 4.17 4.40
CA GLN A 98 22.11 4.46 4.60
C GLN A 98 22.88 4.39 3.27
N ASN A 99 24.15 4.82 3.28
CA ASN A 99 25.02 4.86 2.11
C ASN A 99 24.39 5.59 0.91
N ILE A 100 23.73 6.72 1.20
CA ILE A 100 22.96 7.48 0.22
C ILE A 100 23.92 8.25 -0.70
N THR A 101 23.80 8.03 -2.01
CA THR A 101 24.62 8.69 -3.03
C THR A 101 23.73 9.24 -4.14
N PHE A 102 23.79 10.54 -4.39
CA PHE A 102 23.07 11.20 -5.48
C PHE A 102 23.90 11.23 -6.76
N HIS A 103 23.24 11.09 -7.90
CA HIS A 103 23.89 10.99 -9.21
C HIS A 103 23.45 12.12 -10.16
N PRO A 104 24.31 12.50 -11.14
CA PRO A 104 23.97 13.55 -12.11
C PRO A 104 22.76 13.24 -13.00
N ASN A 105 22.39 11.96 -13.15
CA ASN A 105 21.24 11.51 -13.94
C ASN A 105 19.91 11.52 -13.15
N HIS A 106 19.80 12.37 -12.11
CA HIS A 106 18.59 12.51 -11.28
C HIS A 106 18.15 11.20 -10.60
N THR A 107 19.12 10.36 -10.24
CA THR A 107 18.88 9.15 -9.44
C THR A 107 19.62 9.22 -8.11
N VAL A 108 19.18 8.40 -7.15
CA VAL A 108 19.79 8.24 -5.84
C VAL A 108 19.94 6.76 -5.53
N SER A 109 21.13 6.36 -5.08
CA SER A 109 21.43 5.02 -4.60
C SER A 109 21.43 4.97 -3.08
N TYR A 110 20.88 3.91 -2.48
CA TYR A 110 20.90 3.70 -1.02
C TYR A 110 20.79 2.22 -0.67
N LEU A 111 21.21 1.89 0.55
CA LEU A 111 20.89 0.63 1.23
C LEU A 111 19.81 0.89 2.26
N GLU A 112 18.75 0.08 2.25
CA GLU A 112 17.71 0.15 3.27
C GLU A 112 17.91 -0.93 4.32
N TYR A 113 18.24 -0.51 5.53
CA TYR A 113 18.41 -1.40 6.67
C TYR A 113 17.10 -1.60 7.40
N ARG A 114 16.85 -2.85 7.80
CA ARG A 114 15.68 -3.27 8.57
C ARG A 114 16.10 -3.91 9.89
N SER A 115 15.48 -3.48 10.98
CA SER A 115 15.66 -4.04 12.32
C SER A 115 14.31 -4.42 12.90
N TYR A 116 14.25 -5.56 13.59
CA TYR A 116 13.02 -6.10 14.17
C TYR A 116 13.14 -6.18 15.69
N PHE A 117 12.09 -5.74 16.39
CA PHE A 117 12.00 -5.71 17.84
C PHE A 117 10.69 -6.36 18.26
N PHE A 118 10.73 -7.42 19.05
CA PHE A 118 9.52 -8.13 19.50
C PHE A 118 8.63 -7.20 20.35
N GLU A 119 7.32 -7.26 20.11
CA GLU A 119 6.30 -6.48 20.82
C GLU A 119 5.36 -7.43 21.57
N PRO A 120 5.67 -7.77 22.84
CA PRO A 120 4.87 -8.73 23.63
C PRO A 120 3.42 -8.29 23.83
N SER A 121 3.16 -6.99 23.96
CA SER A 121 1.82 -6.43 24.20
C SER A 121 0.87 -6.54 23.00
N MET A 122 1.42 -6.78 21.81
CA MET A 122 0.65 -6.96 20.57
C MET A 122 0.62 -8.42 20.10
N SER A 123 1.33 -9.31 20.81
CA SER A 123 1.49 -10.72 20.46
C SER A 123 0.55 -11.60 21.28
N VAL A 124 0.14 -12.74 20.71
CA VAL A 124 -0.70 -13.72 21.42
C VAL A 124 0.05 -14.46 22.52
N GLY A 125 1.38 -14.53 22.41
CA GLY A 125 2.27 -15.23 23.33
C GLY A 125 3.71 -14.73 23.23
N ASN A 126 4.67 -15.50 23.72
CA ASN A 126 6.08 -15.10 23.77
C ASN A 126 6.91 -15.83 22.70
N GLU A 127 8.09 -15.31 22.36
CA GLU A 127 9.03 -15.97 21.45
C GLU A 127 9.47 -17.36 21.94
N SER A 128 9.28 -17.68 23.23
CA SER A 128 9.54 -18.99 23.81
C SER A 128 8.48 -20.05 23.49
N ASP A 129 7.32 -19.66 22.93
CA ASP A 129 6.25 -20.58 22.59
C ASP A 129 6.73 -21.59 21.55
N VAL A 130 6.40 -22.86 21.75
CA VAL A 130 6.87 -23.94 20.88
C VAL A 130 5.83 -24.24 19.81
N VAL A 131 6.30 -24.29 18.56
CA VAL A 131 5.50 -24.63 17.39
C VAL A 131 6.19 -25.76 16.62
N THR A 132 5.39 -26.67 16.06
CA THR A 132 5.86 -27.76 15.21
C THR A 132 5.55 -27.45 13.76
N ILE A 133 6.61 -27.29 12.94
CA ILE A 133 6.51 -27.02 11.50
C ILE A 133 7.32 -28.05 10.70
N PRO A 134 7.15 -28.13 9.36
CA PRO A 134 8.02 -28.93 8.52
C PRO A 134 9.50 -28.55 8.67
N ASN A 135 10.37 -29.55 8.80
CA ASN A 135 11.82 -29.32 8.83
C ASN A 135 12.31 -29.05 7.40
N MET A 136 12.44 -27.78 7.06
CA MET A 136 12.85 -27.33 5.73
C MET A 136 14.23 -27.88 5.31
N LEU A 137 15.16 -28.05 6.25
CA LEU A 137 16.48 -28.64 5.97
C LEU A 137 16.36 -30.10 5.50
N VAL A 138 15.50 -30.89 6.16
CA VAL A 138 15.36 -32.32 5.88
C VAL A 138 14.46 -32.55 4.67
N LEU A 139 13.23 -32.04 4.72
CA LEU A 139 12.23 -32.28 3.67
C LEU A 139 12.56 -31.53 2.38
N GLY A 140 13.12 -30.32 2.48
CA GLY A 140 13.57 -29.56 1.32
C GLY A 140 14.74 -30.24 0.61
N ALA A 141 15.78 -30.63 1.35
CA ALA A 141 16.91 -31.35 0.79
C ALA A 141 16.52 -32.70 0.20
N ALA A 142 15.56 -33.42 0.82
CA ALA A 142 15.07 -34.67 0.29
C ALA A 142 14.49 -34.51 -1.13
N VAL A 143 13.64 -33.49 -1.34
CA VAL A 143 13.08 -33.18 -2.66
C VAL A 143 14.16 -32.75 -3.65
N MET A 144 15.11 -31.90 -3.23
CA MET A 144 16.21 -31.46 -4.08
C MET A 144 17.08 -32.65 -4.55
N MET A 145 17.16 -33.71 -3.75
CA MET A 145 17.99 -34.89 -4.00
C MET A 145 17.22 -36.07 -4.62
N ASP A 146 15.95 -35.88 -4.99
CA ASP A 146 15.07 -36.94 -5.49
C ASP A 146 15.62 -37.61 -6.78
N ASN A 147 16.24 -36.80 -7.66
CA ASN A 147 16.82 -37.26 -8.92
C ASN A 147 18.25 -37.84 -8.78
N MET A 148 18.82 -37.86 -7.57
CA MET A 148 20.17 -38.40 -7.36
C MET A 148 20.17 -39.94 -7.29
N PRO A 149 21.31 -40.60 -7.58
CA PRO A 149 21.45 -42.05 -7.46
C PRO A 149 20.98 -42.56 -6.09
N HIS A 150 20.38 -43.75 -6.06
CA HIS A 150 19.77 -44.31 -4.85
C HIS A 150 20.76 -44.40 -3.67
N ALA A 151 22.03 -44.72 -3.94
CA ALA A 151 23.08 -44.75 -2.92
C ALA A 151 23.31 -43.39 -2.24
N VAL A 152 23.25 -42.28 -2.99
CA VAL A 152 23.40 -40.91 -2.46
C VAL A 152 22.22 -40.55 -1.56
N ARG A 153 20.99 -40.93 -1.97
CA ARG A 153 19.78 -40.73 -1.16
C ARG A 153 19.82 -41.51 0.15
N LEU A 154 20.28 -42.76 0.12
CA LEU A 154 20.50 -43.57 1.33
C LEU A 154 21.54 -42.95 2.26
N LEU A 155 22.65 -42.43 1.71
CA LEU A 155 23.67 -41.73 2.48
C LEU A 155 23.09 -40.48 3.15
N LEU A 156 22.31 -39.68 2.43
CA LEU A 156 21.63 -38.51 2.98
C LEU A 156 20.69 -38.88 4.13
N SER A 157 19.89 -39.94 3.97
CA SER A 157 19.02 -40.46 5.03
C SER A 157 19.80 -40.93 6.25
N ALA A 158 20.91 -41.66 6.05
CA ALA A 158 21.80 -42.08 7.12
C ALA A 158 22.41 -40.88 7.87
N THR A 159 22.78 -39.82 7.14
CA THR A 159 23.25 -38.55 7.72
C THR A 159 22.16 -37.94 8.60
N PHE A 160 20.93 -37.77 8.11
CA PHE A 160 19.83 -37.23 8.92
C PHE A 160 19.62 -38.03 10.21
N LYS A 161 19.59 -39.36 10.14
CA LYS A 161 19.51 -40.21 11.35
C LYS A 161 20.67 -40.02 12.30
N SER A 162 21.89 -39.98 11.78
CA SER A 162 23.10 -39.80 12.60
C SER A 162 23.10 -38.47 13.35
N PHE A 163 22.59 -37.41 12.72
CA PHE A 163 22.45 -36.09 13.32
C PHE A 163 21.14 -35.91 14.10
N LYS A 164 20.27 -36.93 14.14
CA LYS A 164 18.94 -36.91 14.77
C LYS A 164 18.02 -35.82 14.21
N GLU A 165 18.15 -35.56 12.91
CA GLU A 165 17.32 -34.61 12.18
C GLU A 165 16.04 -35.33 11.69
N GLY A 166 14.90 -34.86 12.19
CA GLY A 166 13.57 -35.41 11.85
C GLY A 166 12.85 -34.61 10.76
N PRO A 167 11.75 -35.13 10.20
CA PRO A 167 10.97 -34.46 9.16
C PRO A 167 10.19 -33.24 9.66
N PHE A 168 9.89 -33.17 10.96
CA PHE A 168 9.28 -32.01 11.59
C PHE A 168 10.19 -31.45 12.67
N LEU A 169 10.08 -30.14 12.87
CA LEU A 169 10.88 -29.37 13.79
C LEU A 169 9.95 -28.73 14.83
N SER A 170 10.14 -29.09 16.09
CA SER A 170 9.46 -28.46 17.23
C SER A 170 10.45 -27.55 17.94
N LYS A 171 10.26 -26.24 17.78
CA LYS A 171 11.18 -25.21 18.27
C LYS A 171 10.41 -23.98 18.76
N SER A 172 11.07 -23.15 19.55
CA SER A 172 10.50 -21.87 19.96
C SER A 172 10.32 -20.95 18.76
N VAL A 173 9.35 -20.04 18.81
CA VAL A 173 9.11 -19.04 17.76
C VAL A 173 10.38 -18.23 17.47
N GLY A 174 11.11 -17.80 18.51
CA GLY A 174 12.36 -17.05 18.35
C GLY A 174 13.44 -17.85 17.61
N GLU A 175 13.57 -19.14 17.91
CA GLU A 175 14.48 -20.05 17.19
C GLU A 175 14.07 -20.24 15.73
N LEU A 176 12.78 -20.40 15.43
CA LEU A 176 12.28 -20.57 14.06
C LEU A 176 12.45 -19.30 13.21
N MET A 177 12.23 -18.13 13.80
CA MET A 177 12.36 -16.83 13.16
C MET A 177 13.83 -16.47 12.92
N TRP A 178 14.61 -16.39 13.99
CA TRP A 178 15.95 -15.77 13.99
C TRP A 178 17.09 -16.77 13.93
N GLY A 179 16.76 -18.05 14.08
CA GLY A 179 17.65 -19.16 13.83
C GLY A 179 18.02 -19.96 15.08
N TYR A 180 18.26 -21.24 14.86
CA TYR A 180 18.71 -22.19 15.87
C TYR A 180 20.03 -22.86 15.45
N ASP A 181 20.74 -23.37 16.45
CA ASP A 181 21.97 -24.12 16.23
C ASP A 181 21.62 -25.56 15.79
N SER A 182 22.20 -26.00 14.68
CA SER A 182 22.10 -27.39 14.20
C SER A 182 23.49 -27.98 13.99
N LYS A 183 23.72 -29.14 14.59
CA LYS A 183 24.96 -29.90 14.42
C LYS A 183 25.18 -30.30 12.97
N LEU A 184 24.10 -30.54 12.22
CA LEU A 184 24.20 -30.84 10.79
C LEU A 184 24.69 -29.61 10.02
N VAL A 185 24.12 -28.44 10.30
CA VAL A 185 24.52 -27.18 9.64
C VAL A 185 25.98 -26.86 9.96
N ASP A 186 26.41 -27.00 11.21
CA ASP A 186 27.82 -26.81 11.60
C ASP A 186 28.76 -27.77 10.87
N PHE A 187 28.38 -29.04 10.79
CA PHE A 187 29.15 -30.05 10.05
C PHE A 187 29.28 -29.68 8.57
N LEU A 188 28.17 -29.29 7.93
CA LEU A 188 28.14 -28.92 6.52
C LEU A 188 28.96 -27.66 6.25
N ASN A 189 28.81 -26.62 7.07
CA ASN A 189 29.60 -25.39 6.92
C ASN A 189 31.11 -25.63 7.10
N LYS A 190 31.49 -26.58 7.97
CA LYS A 190 32.90 -26.92 8.23
C LYS A 190 33.53 -27.75 7.11
N TRP A 191 32.82 -28.75 6.59
CA TRP A 191 33.39 -29.74 5.66
C TRP A 191 32.97 -29.51 4.19
N PHE A 192 31.89 -28.80 3.95
CA PHE A 192 31.33 -28.49 2.63
C PHE A 192 30.97 -27.00 2.54
N PRO A 193 31.96 -26.09 2.63
CA PRO A 193 31.71 -24.65 2.63
C PRO A 193 31.00 -24.22 1.34
N GLY A 194 29.97 -23.36 1.48
CA GLY A 194 29.15 -22.86 0.37
C GLY A 194 27.99 -23.77 -0.05
N MET A 195 27.81 -24.94 0.60
CA MET A 195 26.68 -25.83 0.30
C MET A 195 25.34 -25.30 0.84
N LEU A 196 25.37 -24.63 2.00
CA LEU A 196 24.20 -23.94 2.57
C LEU A 196 24.34 -22.42 2.38
N PRO A 197 23.24 -21.70 2.16
CA PRO A 197 23.26 -20.25 2.01
C PRO A 197 23.55 -19.52 3.32
N SER A 198 23.30 -20.14 4.48
CA SER A 198 23.50 -19.57 5.81
C SER A 198 24.76 -20.12 6.48
N THR A 199 25.64 -19.22 6.92
CA THR A 199 26.78 -19.57 7.78
C THR A 199 26.38 -19.40 9.24
N GLY A 200 26.29 -20.51 9.99
CA GLY A 200 25.88 -20.50 11.39
C GLY A 200 24.45 -20.98 11.61
N LYS A 201 23.59 -20.15 12.19
CA LYS A 201 22.22 -20.52 12.57
C LYS A 201 21.31 -20.69 11.35
N PHE A 202 20.40 -21.65 11.43
CA PHE A 202 19.35 -21.84 10.42
C PHE A 202 18.02 -21.33 10.96
N GLY A 203 17.35 -20.45 10.23
CA GLY A 203 16.03 -19.92 10.55
C GLY A 203 15.36 -19.35 9.31
N LEU A 204 14.04 -19.15 9.36
CA LEU A 204 13.28 -18.64 8.21
C LEU A 204 13.70 -17.20 7.84
N PHE A 205 14.11 -16.42 8.85
CA PHE A 205 14.52 -15.02 8.72
C PHE A 205 15.86 -14.74 9.43
N SER A 206 16.74 -15.74 9.55
CA SER A 206 18.01 -15.61 10.32
C SER A 206 18.89 -14.45 9.85
N GLU A 207 18.90 -14.17 8.55
CA GLU A 207 19.69 -13.09 7.93
C GLU A 207 18.89 -11.78 7.76
N PHE A 208 17.68 -11.67 8.32
CA PHE A 208 16.83 -10.49 8.09
C PHE A 208 17.09 -9.36 9.07
N ASN A 209 17.43 -9.68 10.32
CA ASN A 209 17.58 -8.66 11.34
C ASN A 209 18.88 -7.87 11.18
N ASN A 210 18.81 -6.54 11.25
CA ASN A 210 19.93 -5.62 11.01
C ASN A 210 20.62 -5.81 9.65
N SER A 211 19.85 -6.23 8.65
CA SER A 211 20.30 -6.47 7.28
C SER A 211 19.68 -5.47 6.29
N ASN A 212 20.03 -5.60 5.02
CA ASN A 212 19.37 -4.91 3.91
C ASN A 212 19.09 -5.91 2.77
N THR A 213 18.18 -5.54 1.87
CA THR A 213 17.79 -6.39 0.71
C THR A 213 18.55 -6.02 -0.56
N GLY A 214 19.70 -5.38 -0.45
CA GLY A 214 20.50 -4.89 -1.59
C GLY A 214 20.39 -3.40 -1.84
N MET A 215 21.21 -2.91 -2.77
CA MET A 215 21.33 -1.51 -3.12
C MET A 215 20.30 -1.12 -4.18
N PHE A 216 19.37 -0.25 -3.80
CA PHE A 216 18.43 0.34 -4.74
C PHE A 216 19.02 1.60 -5.34
N THR A 217 18.82 1.78 -6.65
CA THR A 217 18.99 3.08 -7.32
C THR A 217 17.62 3.47 -7.88
N VAL A 218 17.08 4.60 -7.42
CA VAL A 218 15.75 5.08 -7.79
C VAL A 218 15.81 6.49 -8.36
N HIS A 219 14.82 6.87 -9.16
CA HIS A 219 14.68 8.25 -9.62
C HIS A 219 14.24 9.18 -8.47
N THR A 220 14.82 10.38 -8.42
CA THR A 220 14.52 11.38 -7.40
C THR A 220 13.25 12.19 -7.71
N GLY A 221 12.78 12.16 -8.96
CA GLY A 221 11.67 12.98 -9.44
C GLY A 221 12.03 14.43 -9.78
N LYS A 222 13.31 14.79 -9.70
CA LYS A 222 13.79 16.17 -9.97
C LYS A 222 13.66 16.58 -11.44
N ASP A 223 13.77 15.62 -12.34
CA ASP A 223 13.57 15.77 -13.78
C ASP A 223 12.10 15.58 -14.19
N ASP A 224 11.50 14.47 -13.77
CA ASP A 224 10.10 14.14 -14.00
C ASP A 224 9.51 13.48 -12.77
N ILE A 225 8.54 14.15 -12.14
CA ILE A 225 7.87 13.66 -10.93
C ILE A 225 7.15 12.32 -11.17
N ARG A 226 6.77 11.99 -12.41
CA ARG A 226 6.14 10.71 -12.77
C ARG A 226 7.11 9.53 -12.67
N LEU A 227 8.41 9.80 -12.54
CA LEU A 227 9.45 8.79 -12.36
C LEU A 227 9.83 8.59 -10.89
N ILE A 228 9.44 9.49 -9.99
CA ILE A 228 9.87 9.44 -8.59
C ILE A 228 9.69 8.04 -7.96
N HIS A 229 10.70 7.61 -7.20
CA HIS A 229 10.79 6.29 -6.57
C HIS A 229 10.83 5.09 -7.51
N LYS A 230 10.65 5.25 -8.83
CA LYS A 230 10.81 4.13 -9.76
C LYS A 230 12.24 3.60 -9.70
N VAL A 231 12.36 2.29 -9.70
CA VAL A 231 13.64 1.60 -9.63
C VAL A 231 14.33 1.71 -10.98
N ASN A 232 15.50 2.35 -11.00
CA ASN A 232 16.40 2.36 -12.14
C ASN A 232 17.27 1.09 -12.15
N SER A 233 17.76 0.66 -10.98
CA SER A 233 18.44 -0.63 -10.83
C SER A 233 18.41 -1.13 -9.39
N TRP A 234 18.59 -2.44 -9.23
CA TRP A 234 18.79 -3.10 -7.95
C TRP A 234 20.08 -3.93 -8.00
N ASN A 235 21.02 -3.69 -7.07
CA ASN A 235 22.37 -4.27 -7.09
C ASN A 235 23.11 -4.07 -8.44
N GLY A 236 22.86 -2.94 -9.10
CA GLY A 236 23.39 -2.64 -10.44
C GLY A 236 22.70 -3.37 -11.59
N LEU A 237 21.74 -4.25 -11.31
CA LEU A 237 20.95 -4.95 -12.32
C LEU A 237 19.71 -4.12 -12.70
N THR A 238 19.47 -3.99 -14.00
CA THR A 238 18.24 -3.40 -14.56
C THR A 238 17.18 -4.45 -14.89
N LYS A 239 17.58 -5.73 -14.88
CA LYS A 239 16.73 -6.91 -15.06
C LYS A 239 17.27 -8.05 -14.21
N LEU A 240 16.38 -8.90 -13.73
CA LEU A 240 16.69 -10.12 -13.00
C LEU A 240 17.23 -11.19 -13.95
N ILE A 241 17.73 -12.27 -13.34
CA ILE A 241 18.25 -13.45 -14.03
C ILE A 241 17.58 -14.75 -13.54
N TYR A 242 16.52 -14.62 -12.74
CA TYR A 242 15.89 -15.75 -12.06
C TYR A 242 14.83 -16.46 -12.91
N TRP A 243 14.24 -15.76 -13.88
CA TRP A 243 13.04 -16.20 -14.58
C TRP A 243 13.32 -16.56 -16.04
N LYS A 244 12.40 -17.31 -16.66
CA LYS A 244 12.63 -17.87 -18.00
C LYS A 244 12.48 -16.86 -19.14
N THR A 245 11.60 -15.88 -18.97
CA THR A 245 11.31 -14.89 -20.02
C THR A 245 11.91 -13.53 -19.68
N PRO A 246 12.26 -12.71 -20.68
CA PRO A 246 12.71 -11.33 -20.44
C PRO A 246 11.68 -10.49 -19.67
N GLN A 247 10.38 -10.66 -19.96
CA GLN A 247 9.29 -9.95 -19.28
C GLN A 247 9.26 -10.24 -17.78
N CYS A 248 9.34 -11.51 -17.39
CA CYS A 248 9.31 -11.91 -15.98
C CYS A 248 10.54 -11.45 -15.20
N ASN A 249 11.64 -11.17 -15.90
CA ASN A 249 12.86 -10.62 -15.33
C ASN A 249 12.88 -9.07 -15.24
N MET A 250 11.85 -8.37 -15.70
CA MET A 250 11.83 -6.91 -15.60
C MET A 250 11.72 -6.46 -14.14
N ILE A 251 12.51 -5.44 -13.77
CA ILE A 251 12.38 -4.72 -12.49
C ILE A 251 11.49 -3.52 -12.76
N ASN A 252 10.20 -3.67 -12.50
CA ASN A 252 9.17 -2.67 -12.75
C ASN A 252 8.74 -1.96 -11.47
N GLY A 253 8.36 -0.70 -11.62
CA GLY A 253 7.72 0.09 -10.58
C GLY A 253 8.69 0.66 -9.55
N THR A 254 8.21 0.84 -8.32
CA THR A 254 9.00 1.43 -7.22
C THR A 254 9.59 0.37 -6.29
N ALA A 255 10.33 0.81 -5.27
CA ALA A 255 10.80 -0.07 -4.19
C ALA A 255 9.70 -0.45 -3.19
N GLY A 256 8.43 -0.10 -3.44
CA GLY A 256 7.27 -0.52 -2.63
C GLY A 256 6.94 0.37 -1.43
N GLN A 257 7.55 1.56 -1.32
CA GLN A 257 7.32 2.48 -0.19
C GLN A 257 6.47 3.69 -0.54
N MET A 258 6.66 4.23 -1.74
CA MET A 258 5.99 5.40 -2.26
C MET A 258 5.85 5.22 -3.77
N TRP A 259 4.88 5.90 -4.37
CA TRP A 259 4.59 5.87 -5.79
C TRP A 259 4.49 7.28 -6.36
N PRO A 260 4.55 7.44 -7.69
CA PRO A 260 4.34 8.73 -8.31
C PRO A 260 2.99 9.37 -7.96
N PRO A 261 2.92 10.71 -7.84
CA PRO A 261 1.69 11.45 -7.54
C PRO A 261 0.70 11.48 -8.72
N PHE A 262 -0.46 12.09 -8.47
CA PHE A 262 -1.53 12.34 -9.46
C PHE A 262 -2.12 11.06 -10.08
N MET A 263 -2.49 10.12 -9.22
CA MET A 263 -3.05 8.83 -9.62
C MET A 263 -4.50 8.93 -10.09
N THR A 264 -4.85 8.11 -11.08
CA THR A 264 -6.22 7.92 -11.55
C THR A 264 -6.74 6.51 -11.21
N LYS A 265 -8.02 6.24 -11.44
CA LYS A 265 -8.62 4.91 -11.19
C LYS A 265 -8.08 3.82 -12.15
N GLU A 266 -7.50 4.24 -13.28
CA GLU A 266 -6.84 3.37 -14.26
C GLU A 266 -5.36 3.11 -13.91
N SER A 267 -4.81 3.81 -12.92
CA SER A 267 -3.44 3.59 -12.47
C SER A 267 -3.30 2.21 -11.83
N THR A 268 -2.09 1.67 -11.85
CA THR A 268 -1.69 0.45 -11.12
C THR A 268 -0.47 0.76 -10.26
N LEU A 269 -0.19 -0.10 -9.27
CA LEU A 269 0.96 0.03 -8.39
C LEU A 269 1.97 -1.10 -8.64
N PRO A 270 2.82 -1.00 -9.67
CA PRO A 270 3.94 -1.90 -9.83
C PRO A 270 5.00 -1.61 -8.77
N PHE A 271 5.62 -2.65 -8.23
CA PHE A 271 6.77 -2.54 -7.33
C PHE A 271 7.66 -3.78 -7.43
N TYR A 272 8.95 -3.60 -7.19
CA TYR A 272 9.90 -4.70 -7.12
C TYR A 272 10.14 -5.11 -5.67
N SER A 273 9.94 -6.39 -5.35
CA SER A 273 10.25 -6.96 -4.05
C SER A 273 11.38 -7.99 -4.17
N PRO A 274 12.58 -7.70 -3.62
CA PRO A 274 13.65 -8.67 -3.54
C PRO A 274 13.25 -9.94 -2.79
N ASP A 275 12.42 -9.80 -1.74
CA ASP A 275 11.97 -10.94 -0.93
C ASP A 275 11.02 -11.88 -1.70
N ALA A 276 10.20 -11.33 -2.61
CA ALA A 276 9.35 -12.10 -3.52
C ALA A 276 10.04 -12.47 -4.85
N CYS A 277 11.29 -12.03 -5.05
CA CYS A 277 12.13 -12.32 -6.21
C CYS A 277 11.59 -11.86 -7.57
N ARG A 278 10.60 -10.97 -7.60
CA ARG A 278 10.02 -10.43 -8.84
C ARG A 278 9.35 -9.09 -8.61
N SER A 279 9.00 -8.42 -9.70
CA SER A 279 8.02 -7.34 -9.66
C SER A 279 6.60 -7.88 -9.52
N LEU A 280 5.83 -7.19 -8.70
CA LEU A 280 4.41 -7.40 -8.41
C LEU A 280 3.65 -6.14 -8.78
N GLU A 281 2.34 -6.27 -8.96
CA GLU A 281 1.46 -5.17 -9.35
C GLU A 281 0.13 -5.26 -8.61
N LEU A 282 -0.29 -4.15 -8.01
CA LEU A 282 -1.62 -4.01 -7.41
C LEU A 282 -2.54 -3.20 -8.32
N VAL A 283 -3.84 -3.51 -8.26
CA VAL A 283 -4.87 -2.87 -9.08
C VAL A 283 -5.86 -2.12 -8.21
N TYR A 284 -6.41 -1.02 -8.75
CA TYR A 284 -7.43 -0.24 -8.07
C TYR A 284 -8.66 -1.09 -7.74
N GLN A 285 -9.18 -0.96 -6.53
CA GLN A 285 -10.42 -1.61 -6.09
C GLN A 285 -11.52 -0.59 -5.84
N ARG A 286 -11.24 0.43 -5.01
CA ARG A 286 -12.25 1.41 -4.57
C ARG A 286 -11.64 2.69 -4.03
N GLU A 287 -12.44 3.74 -3.93
CA GLU A 287 -12.12 4.95 -3.17
C GLU A 287 -12.53 4.80 -1.70
N GLY A 288 -11.94 5.62 -0.84
CA GLY A 288 -12.22 5.64 0.59
C GLY A 288 -11.77 6.93 1.25
N ILE A 289 -11.98 7.02 2.57
CA ILE A 289 -11.53 8.14 3.39
C ILE A 289 -10.95 7.57 4.69
N MET A 290 -9.74 7.99 5.05
CA MET A 290 -9.12 7.69 6.34
C MET A 290 -8.84 8.99 7.09
N LYS A 291 -9.45 9.17 8.28
CA LYS A 291 -9.25 10.35 9.13
C LYS A 291 -9.40 11.69 8.37
N GLY A 292 -10.39 11.74 7.46
CA GLY A 292 -10.65 12.91 6.59
C GLY A 292 -9.80 13.01 5.33
N ILE A 293 -8.83 12.11 5.12
CA ILE A 293 -7.94 12.08 3.95
C ILE A 293 -8.54 11.14 2.89
N PRO A 294 -8.78 11.61 1.64
CA PRO A 294 -9.25 10.75 0.56
C PRO A 294 -8.16 9.75 0.15
N LEU A 295 -8.55 8.54 -0.22
CA LEU A 295 -7.62 7.50 -0.61
C LEU A 295 -8.18 6.61 -1.71
N TYR A 296 -7.28 5.96 -2.43
CA TYR A 296 -7.58 4.83 -3.29
C TYR A 296 -7.04 3.56 -2.66
N ARG A 297 -7.87 2.51 -2.61
CA ARG A 297 -7.49 1.18 -2.19
C ARG A 297 -7.05 0.37 -3.39
N PHE A 298 -5.82 -0.11 -3.35
CA PHE A 298 -5.25 -1.04 -4.30
C PHE A 298 -5.11 -2.42 -3.67
N VAL A 299 -5.40 -3.47 -4.43
CA VAL A 299 -5.38 -4.86 -3.95
C VAL A 299 -4.61 -5.77 -4.90
N ALA A 300 -4.19 -6.93 -4.39
CA ALA A 300 -3.61 -7.97 -5.23
C ALA A 300 -4.69 -8.56 -6.16
N PRO A 301 -4.52 -8.52 -7.50
CA PRO A 301 -5.44 -9.19 -8.40
C PRO A 301 -5.28 -10.71 -8.32
N LYS A 302 -6.32 -11.47 -8.66
CA LYS A 302 -6.27 -12.95 -8.77
C LYS A 302 -5.17 -13.44 -9.73
N THR A 303 -4.80 -12.62 -10.71
CA THR A 303 -3.76 -12.92 -11.69
C THR A 303 -2.33 -12.83 -11.13
N MET A 304 -2.12 -12.24 -9.95
CA MET A 304 -0.78 -12.00 -9.38
C MET A 304 0.07 -13.29 -9.30
N PHE A 305 -0.53 -14.38 -8.81
CA PHE A 305 0.12 -15.71 -8.70
C PHE A 305 -0.59 -16.78 -9.53
N ALA A 306 -1.41 -16.38 -10.51
CA ALA A 306 -2.06 -17.33 -11.41
C ALA A 306 -1.03 -18.11 -12.25
N ASN A 307 -1.38 -19.34 -12.59
CA ASN A 307 -0.61 -20.19 -13.49
C ASN A 307 -0.47 -19.51 -14.86
N GLY A 308 0.67 -19.71 -15.53
CA GLY A 308 0.91 -19.24 -16.89
C GLY A 308 -0.12 -19.72 -17.92
N SER A 309 -0.76 -20.88 -17.69
CA SER A 309 -1.89 -21.37 -18.51
C SER A 309 -3.13 -20.48 -18.38
N ASP A 310 -3.37 -19.93 -17.19
CA ASP A 310 -4.56 -19.14 -16.87
C ASP A 310 -4.31 -17.66 -17.14
N TYR A 311 -3.04 -17.22 -17.01
CA TYR A 311 -2.59 -15.87 -17.27
C TYR A 311 -1.22 -15.89 -17.98
N ALA A 312 -1.23 -15.80 -19.30
CA ALA A 312 -0.03 -15.91 -20.15
C ALA A 312 1.17 -15.05 -19.72
N PRO A 313 1.00 -13.79 -19.22
CA PRO A 313 2.14 -13.01 -18.71
C PRO A 313 2.93 -13.67 -17.56
N ASN A 314 2.35 -14.67 -16.88
CA ASN A 314 3.03 -15.41 -15.82
C ASN A 314 3.80 -16.65 -16.29
N GLU A 315 3.79 -17.00 -17.59
CA GLU A 315 4.44 -18.22 -18.12
C GLU A 315 5.94 -18.31 -17.75
N GLY A 316 6.64 -17.17 -17.70
CA GLY A 316 8.06 -17.14 -17.37
C GLY A 316 8.40 -17.41 -15.90
N PHE A 317 7.41 -17.44 -15.00
CA PHE A 317 7.57 -17.79 -13.58
C PHE A 317 7.43 -19.30 -13.31
N CYS A 318 7.09 -20.11 -14.32
CA CYS A 318 6.94 -21.56 -14.21
C CYS A 318 8.29 -22.29 -13.91
N PRO A 319 8.32 -23.45 -13.21
CA PRO A 319 7.36 -24.55 -13.34
C PRO A 319 6.07 -24.26 -12.59
N CYS A 320 4.99 -24.17 -13.35
CA CYS A 320 3.70 -23.77 -12.84
C CYS A 320 3.03 -24.94 -12.13
N ARG A 321 2.52 -24.65 -10.94
CA ARG A 321 1.62 -25.50 -10.16
C ARG A 321 0.21 -24.94 -10.29
N GLN A 322 -0.70 -25.38 -9.43
CA GLN A 322 -2.00 -24.77 -9.27
C GLN A 322 -1.89 -23.24 -9.13
N SER A 323 -2.87 -22.53 -9.68
CA SER A 323 -2.95 -21.07 -9.59
C SER A 323 -2.95 -20.60 -8.12
N GLY A 324 -2.30 -19.48 -7.85
CA GLY A 324 -2.12 -18.92 -6.51
C GLY A 324 -0.78 -19.24 -5.84
N LEU A 325 0.10 -19.99 -6.52
CA LEU A 325 1.42 -20.38 -6.03
C LEU A 325 2.54 -19.82 -6.91
N LEU A 326 3.52 -19.15 -6.30
CA LEU A 326 4.75 -18.70 -6.94
C LEU A 326 5.93 -19.54 -6.46
N ASN A 327 6.55 -20.31 -7.35
CA ASN A 327 7.79 -21.01 -7.05
C ASN A 327 8.95 -20.01 -6.99
N VAL A 328 9.63 -19.91 -5.84
CA VAL A 328 10.78 -19.02 -5.64
C VAL A 328 12.11 -19.77 -5.50
N SER A 329 12.16 -21.04 -5.91
CA SER A 329 13.38 -21.86 -5.82
C SER A 329 14.57 -21.23 -6.55
N SER A 330 14.32 -20.56 -7.69
CA SER A 330 15.35 -19.94 -8.54
C SER A 330 16.16 -18.85 -7.83
N CYS A 331 15.57 -18.16 -6.85
CA CYS A 331 16.24 -17.13 -6.06
C CYS A 331 16.56 -17.56 -4.61
N ARG A 332 16.14 -18.77 -4.20
CA ARG A 332 16.33 -19.32 -2.85
C ARG A 332 17.21 -20.56 -2.86
N SER A 333 18.35 -20.51 -3.56
CA SER A 333 19.34 -21.60 -3.61
C SER A 333 18.75 -22.97 -3.98
N ASN A 334 17.77 -22.98 -4.89
CA ASN A 334 17.01 -24.15 -5.32
C ASN A 334 16.17 -24.85 -4.23
N ALA A 335 15.99 -24.23 -3.05
CA ALA A 335 15.09 -24.74 -2.04
C ALA A 335 13.65 -24.81 -2.59
N PRO A 336 12.87 -25.88 -2.33
CA PRO A 336 11.55 -26.10 -2.91
C PRO A 336 10.48 -25.26 -2.21
N VAL A 337 10.63 -23.94 -2.24
CA VAL A 337 9.82 -22.97 -1.51
C VAL A 337 8.85 -22.25 -2.44
N PHE A 338 7.63 -22.04 -1.96
CA PHE A 338 6.57 -21.36 -2.68
C PHE A 338 6.01 -20.20 -1.87
N ILE A 339 5.73 -19.08 -2.54
CA ILE A 339 4.99 -17.94 -1.99
C ILE A 339 3.53 -18.03 -2.44
N SER A 340 2.61 -17.74 -1.53
CA SER A 340 1.18 -17.58 -1.83
C SER A 340 0.59 -16.42 -1.01
N GLN A 341 -0.70 -16.14 -1.19
CA GLN A 341 -1.44 -15.36 -0.19
C GLN A 341 -1.78 -16.28 1.01
N PRO A 342 -2.03 -15.72 2.21
CA PRO A 342 -2.35 -16.50 3.40
C PRO A 342 -3.55 -17.42 3.21
N HIS A 343 -3.49 -18.60 3.83
CA HIS A 343 -4.51 -19.66 3.73
C HIS A 343 -4.85 -20.07 2.29
N PHE A 344 -3.94 -19.82 1.34
CA PHE A 344 -4.18 -19.98 -0.09
C PHE A 344 -5.36 -19.12 -0.61
N TYR A 345 -5.58 -17.94 -0.03
CA TYR A 345 -6.53 -16.97 -0.55
C TYR A 345 -6.21 -16.62 -2.02
N ASN A 346 -7.25 -16.50 -2.86
CA ASN A 346 -7.13 -16.34 -4.32
C ASN A 346 -6.35 -17.43 -5.07
N ALA A 347 -6.11 -18.59 -4.45
CA ALA A 347 -5.52 -19.75 -5.11
C ALA A 347 -6.58 -20.74 -5.60
N ASP A 348 -6.11 -21.77 -6.31
CA ASP A 348 -6.93 -22.91 -6.71
C ASP A 348 -7.49 -23.63 -5.46
N PRO A 349 -8.82 -23.77 -5.32
CA PRO A 349 -9.44 -24.41 -4.17
C PRO A 349 -8.94 -25.82 -3.88
N VAL A 350 -8.45 -26.56 -4.89
CA VAL A 350 -7.91 -27.91 -4.72
C VAL A 350 -6.75 -27.96 -3.71
N LEU A 351 -6.03 -26.86 -3.50
CA LEU A 351 -4.97 -26.78 -2.50
C LEU A 351 -5.47 -26.97 -1.06
N LEU A 352 -6.73 -26.62 -0.80
CA LEU A 352 -7.37 -26.78 0.52
C LEU A 352 -7.68 -28.24 0.83
N ASP A 353 -7.83 -29.10 -0.20
CA ASP A 353 -8.08 -30.53 -0.01
C ASP A 353 -6.86 -31.28 0.53
N TYR A 354 -5.65 -30.73 0.33
CA TYR A 354 -4.39 -31.34 0.76
C TYR A 354 -3.96 -30.93 2.17
N VAL A 355 -4.57 -29.92 2.79
CA VAL A 355 -4.21 -29.43 4.13
C VAL A 355 -5.45 -28.99 4.89
N GLN A 356 -5.79 -29.69 5.96
CA GLN A 356 -6.92 -29.35 6.81
C GLN A 356 -6.57 -28.22 7.80
N GLY A 357 -7.54 -27.35 8.07
CA GLY A 357 -7.39 -26.22 9.00
C GLY A 357 -7.20 -24.85 8.33
N LEU A 358 -7.18 -24.79 6.99
CA LEU A 358 -7.08 -23.53 6.25
C LEU A 358 -8.46 -22.91 5.98
N GLN A 359 -8.60 -21.60 6.24
CA GLN A 359 -9.86 -20.86 6.04
C GLN A 359 -9.58 -19.50 5.36
N PRO A 360 -9.42 -19.45 4.02
CA PRO A 360 -9.14 -18.21 3.31
C PRO A 360 -10.34 -17.26 3.31
N THR A 361 -10.08 -15.98 3.56
CA THR A 361 -11.08 -14.90 3.66
C THR A 361 -10.47 -13.59 3.13
N GLU A 362 -11.26 -12.74 2.48
CA GLU A 362 -10.74 -11.47 1.92
C GLU A 362 -10.26 -10.52 3.02
N ASP A 363 -11.02 -10.38 4.11
CA ASP A 363 -10.74 -9.38 5.14
C ASP A 363 -9.44 -9.67 5.92
N GLU A 364 -9.16 -10.95 6.23
CA GLU A 364 -7.97 -11.34 7.00
C GLU A 364 -6.76 -11.62 6.11
N HIS A 365 -6.97 -12.07 4.87
CA HIS A 365 -5.90 -12.60 4.04
C HIS A 365 -5.63 -11.79 2.76
N GLY A 366 -6.52 -10.85 2.41
CA GLY A 366 -6.34 -9.96 1.27
C GLY A 366 -5.24 -8.92 1.51
N LEU A 367 -4.32 -8.78 0.56
CA LEU A 367 -3.30 -7.74 0.56
C LEU A 367 -3.89 -6.43 0.01
N PHE A 368 -3.63 -5.31 0.69
CA PHE A 368 -4.02 -3.99 0.20
C PHE A 368 -3.02 -2.88 0.54
N ILE A 369 -3.09 -1.81 -0.27
CA ILE A 369 -2.43 -0.52 -0.02
C ILE A 369 -3.48 0.57 -0.22
N ASP A 370 -3.71 1.35 0.83
CA ASP A 370 -4.47 2.61 0.76
C ASP A 370 -3.51 3.76 0.51
N ILE A 371 -3.67 4.45 -0.61
CA ILE A 371 -2.76 5.50 -1.06
C ILE A 371 -3.51 6.82 -1.26
N HIS A 372 -2.88 7.93 -0.88
CA HIS A 372 -3.40 9.26 -1.20
C HIS A 372 -3.11 9.58 -2.68
N PRO A 373 -4.12 9.71 -3.55
CA PRO A 373 -3.93 9.72 -5.00
C PRO A 373 -3.12 10.92 -5.50
N GLU A 374 -3.29 12.10 -4.91
CA GLU A 374 -2.59 13.30 -5.34
C GLU A 374 -1.09 13.27 -5.02
N THR A 375 -0.67 12.54 -3.97
CA THR A 375 0.73 12.53 -3.53
C THR A 375 1.46 11.21 -3.73
N GLY A 376 0.74 10.11 -3.94
CA GLY A 376 1.33 8.77 -4.04
C GLY A 376 1.91 8.24 -2.73
N VAL A 377 1.52 8.83 -1.59
CA VAL A 377 1.96 8.43 -0.25
C VAL A 377 1.00 7.40 0.34
N PRO A 378 1.48 6.21 0.75
CA PRO A 378 0.66 5.23 1.45
C PRO A 378 0.19 5.75 2.82
N LEU A 379 -1.08 5.54 3.12
CA LEU A 379 -1.71 5.92 4.39
C LEU A 379 -1.90 4.71 5.31
N ASN A 380 -2.23 3.56 4.72
CA ASN A 380 -2.46 2.32 5.41
C ASN A 380 -2.08 1.16 4.48
N VAL A 381 -1.24 0.27 4.98
CA VAL A 381 -0.62 -0.80 4.21
C VAL A 381 -0.79 -2.09 4.98
N SER A 382 -1.18 -3.14 4.27
CA SER A 382 -1.18 -4.50 4.78
C SER A 382 -0.71 -5.43 3.67
N ILE A 383 0.58 -5.77 3.72
CA ILE A 383 1.22 -6.71 2.80
C ILE A 383 1.21 -8.08 3.46
N ARG A 384 0.46 -9.01 2.87
CA ARG A 384 0.25 -10.35 3.43
C ARG A 384 0.77 -11.40 2.47
N LEU A 385 1.71 -12.21 2.94
CA LEU A 385 2.31 -13.30 2.16
C LEU A 385 2.47 -14.54 3.02
N GLN A 386 2.44 -15.71 2.37
CA GLN A 386 2.60 -17.01 2.99
C GLN A 386 3.79 -17.74 2.38
N LEU A 387 4.58 -18.37 3.26
CA LEU A 387 5.71 -19.20 2.91
C LEU A 387 5.30 -20.67 3.02
N ASN A 388 5.51 -21.41 1.94
CA ASN A 388 5.14 -22.81 1.83
C ASN A 388 6.35 -23.65 1.42
N LEU A 389 6.40 -24.89 1.89
CA LEU A 389 7.40 -25.87 1.51
C LEU A 389 6.76 -26.96 0.67
N TYR A 390 7.27 -27.16 -0.53
CA TYR A 390 6.89 -28.31 -1.34
C TYR A 390 7.63 -29.56 -0.85
N MET A 391 6.85 -30.58 -0.49
CA MET A 391 7.36 -31.84 0.04
C MET A 391 6.60 -33.02 -0.55
N LYS A 392 7.30 -34.15 -0.65
CA LYS A 392 6.74 -35.44 -1.08
C LYS A 392 7.61 -36.58 -0.55
N LYS A 393 7.08 -37.80 -0.59
CA LYS A 393 7.88 -39.02 -0.39
C LYS A 393 9.03 -39.10 -1.39
N VAL A 394 10.23 -39.40 -0.89
CA VAL A 394 11.44 -39.64 -1.70
C VAL A 394 12.00 -41.02 -1.36
N SER A 395 12.09 -41.89 -2.37
CA SER A 395 12.63 -43.25 -2.16
C SER A 395 14.07 -43.20 -1.67
N GLY A 396 14.40 -44.03 -0.69
CA GLY A 396 15.72 -44.08 -0.05
C GLY A 396 15.93 -43.06 1.07
N ILE A 397 15.01 -42.09 1.26
CA ILE A 397 15.04 -41.13 2.37
C ILE A 397 13.91 -41.42 3.34
N THR A 398 14.22 -42.13 4.42
CA THR A 398 13.20 -42.64 5.35
C THR A 398 12.49 -41.53 6.14
N GLU A 399 13.13 -40.37 6.30
CA GLU A 399 12.57 -39.21 6.97
C GLU A 399 11.30 -38.71 6.27
N THR A 400 11.18 -38.91 4.94
CA THR A 400 9.99 -38.52 4.18
C THR A 400 8.78 -39.45 4.39
N GLY A 401 8.97 -40.61 5.02
CA GLY A 401 7.89 -41.56 5.33
C GLY A 401 7.03 -41.93 4.13
N LYS A 402 5.71 -41.74 4.29
CA LYS A 402 4.69 -41.96 3.26
C LYS A 402 3.91 -40.67 2.94
N ILE A 403 4.48 -39.50 3.21
CA ILE A 403 3.81 -38.22 2.96
C ILE A 403 3.38 -38.12 1.49
N SER A 404 2.15 -37.65 1.28
CA SER A 404 1.67 -37.28 -0.04
C SER A 404 2.43 -36.07 -0.56
N GLU A 405 2.40 -35.88 -1.87
CA GLU A 405 2.89 -34.65 -2.49
C GLU A 405 2.00 -33.48 -2.07
N VAL A 406 2.60 -32.46 -1.44
CA VAL A 406 1.86 -31.31 -0.90
C VAL A 406 2.72 -30.05 -0.89
N VAL A 407 2.08 -28.90 -1.10
CA VAL A 407 2.65 -27.58 -0.83
C VAL A 407 2.21 -27.18 0.57
N MET A 408 3.04 -27.51 1.56
CA MET A 408 2.68 -27.38 2.97
C MET A 408 2.93 -25.95 3.45
N PRO A 409 1.91 -25.25 3.97
CA PRO A 409 2.09 -23.93 4.54
C PRO A 409 2.90 -24.02 5.85
N MET A 410 3.89 -23.14 6.03
CA MET A 410 4.72 -23.11 7.23
C MET A 410 4.39 -21.90 8.09
N ILE A 411 4.39 -20.72 7.47
CA ILE A 411 4.06 -19.45 8.10
C ILE A 411 3.34 -18.56 7.10
N TRP A 412 2.53 -17.64 7.58
CA TRP A 412 2.23 -16.42 6.86
C TRP A 412 2.56 -15.21 7.71
N PHE A 413 2.82 -14.09 7.06
CA PHE A 413 3.18 -12.86 7.73
C PHE A 413 2.48 -11.68 7.08
N GLU A 414 2.17 -10.70 7.91
CA GLU A 414 1.68 -9.38 7.53
C GLU A 414 2.74 -8.35 7.85
N GLU A 415 3.19 -7.60 6.86
CA GLU A 415 3.82 -6.30 7.10
C GLU A 415 2.73 -5.23 7.03
N ASN A 416 2.39 -4.66 8.17
CA ASN A 416 1.45 -3.55 8.26
C ASN A 416 2.15 -2.24 8.65
N GLY A 417 1.60 -1.14 8.17
CA GLY A 417 2.06 0.20 8.46
C GLY A 417 0.93 1.18 8.24
N TYR A 418 0.71 2.07 9.20
CA TYR A 418 -0.38 3.02 9.14
C TYR A 418 0.04 4.39 9.65
N MET A 419 -0.51 5.43 9.04
CA MET A 419 -0.23 6.81 9.44
C MET A 419 -1.10 7.20 10.64
N ASP A 420 -0.45 7.62 11.73
CA ASP A 420 -1.14 8.01 12.96
C ASP A 420 -0.49 9.21 13.68
N GLY A 421 -1.12 9.64 14.77
CA GLY A 421 -0.59 10.64 15.68
C GLY A 421 -0.48 12.04 15.06
N ALA A 422 0.66 12.69 15.26
CA ALA A 422 0.90 14.03 14.76
C ALA A 422 1.08 14.05 13.23
N ILE A 423 1.65 12.98 12.65
CA ILE A 423 1.97 12.91 11.22
C ILE A 423 0.70 12.98 10.39
N VAL A 424 -0.32 12.18 10.73
CA VAL A 424 -1.60 12.18 10.00
C VAL A 424 -2.32 13.53 10.13
N LYS A 425 -2.20 14.21 11.27
CA LYS A 425 -2.79 15.54 11.48
C LYS A 425 -2.10 16.60 10.61
N THR A 426 -0.77 16.59 10.55
CA THR A 426 0.00 17.47 9.68
C THR A 426 -0.31 17.21 8.21
N PHE A 427 -0.36 15.93 7.81
CA PHE A 427 -0.73 15.53 6.46
C PHE A 427 -2.13 16.02 6.08
N HIS A 428 -3.14 15.75 6.93
CA HIS A 428 -4.51 16.21 6.71
C HIS A 428 -4.59 17.74 6.63
N THR A 429 -3.89 18.45 7.51
CA THR A 429 -3.90 19.92 7.52
C THR A 429 -3.34 20.47 6.21
N ASN A 430 -2.17 19.98 5.79
CA ASN A 430 -1.46 20.54 4.65
C ASN A 430 -2.03 20.11 3.30
N LEU A 431 -2.55 18.89 3.18
CA LEU A 431 -2.94 18.30 1.90
C LEU A 431 -4.46 18.18 1.71
N VAL A 432 -5.25 18.35 2.77
CA VAL A 432 -6.72 18.34 2.68
C VAL A 432 -7.29 19.68 3.08
N LEU A 433 -7.00 20.15 4.29
CA LEU A 433 -7.64 21.34 4.85
C LEU A 433 -7.20 22.64 4.17
N LEU A 434 -5.89 22.87 4.02
CA LEU A 434 -5.39 24.09 3.37
C LEU A 434 -5.86 24.21 1.92
N PRO A 435 -5.74 23.17 1.05
CA PRO A 435 -6.30 23.22 -0.30
C PRO A 435 -7.82 23.46 -0.31
N MET A 436 -8.57 22.79 0.57
CA MET A 436 -10.01 22.98 0.69
C MET A 436 -10.36 24.44 1.05
N VAL A 437 -9.66 25.04 2.03
CA VAL A 437 -9.85 26.44 2.40
C VAL A 437 -9.50 27.37 1.24
N MET A 438 -8.41 27.10 0.51
CA MET A 438 -8.05 27.87 -0.69
C MET A 438 -9.14 27.84 -1.75
N VAL A 439 -9.73 26.68 -2.01
CA VAL A 439 -10.86 26.51 -2.94
C VAL A 439 -12.09 27.27 -2.46
N TYR A 440 -12.46 27.16 -1.18
CA TYR A 440 -13.59 27.93 -0.65
C TYR A 440 -13.36 29.44 -0.70
N MET A 441 -12.14 29.92 -0.40
CA MET A 441 -11.78 31.32 -0.54
C MET A 441 -11.94 31.82 -1.97
N GLN A 442 -11.59 31.01 -2.98
CA GLN A 442 -11.80 31.36 -4.40
C GLN A 442 -13.28 31.62 -4.69
N TYR A 443 -14.16 30.71 -4.28
CA TYR A 443 -15.61 30.87 -4.49
C TYR A 443 -16.18 32.04 -3.68
N CYS A 444 -15.69 32.28 -2.46
CA CYS A 444 -16.07 33.42 -1.64
C CYS A 444 -15.69 34.75 -2.32
N PHE A 445 -14.47 34.89 -2.84
CA PHE A 445 -14.06 36.09 -3.57
C PHE A 445 -14.87 36.30 -4.85
N LEU A 446 -15.12 35.23 -5.61
CA LEU A 446 -15.94 35.32 -6.82
C LEU A 446 -17.38 35.74 -6.49
N GLY A 447 -18.00 35.11 -5.49
CA GLY A 447 -19.36 35.43 -5.03
C GLY A 447 -19.48 36.85 -4.49
N LEU A 448 -18.53 37.30 -3.67
CA LEU A 448 -18.48 38.66 -3.13
C LEU A 448 -18.28 39.70 -4.25
N GLY A 449 -17.42 39.42 -5.22
CA GLY A 449 -17.21 40.27 -6.40
C GLY A 449 -18.47 40.43 -7.23
N LEU A 450 -19.18 39.33 -7.53
CA LEU A 450 -20.44 39.38 -8.27
C LEU A 450 -21.54 40.10 -7.49
N ALA A 451 -21.68 39.85 -6.19
CA ALA A 451 -22.67 40.51 -5.34
C ALA A 451 -22.44 42.03 -5.24
N THR A 452 -21.18 42.45 -5.14
CA THR A 452 -20.82 43.88 -5.10
C THR A 452 -21.05 44.58 -6.45
N VAL A 453 -20.78 43.91 -7.58
CA VAL A 453 -21.16 44.39 -8.92
C VAL A 453 -22.67 44.57 -9.05
N LEU A 454 -23.46 43.56 -8.63
CA LEU A 454 -24.92 43.65 -8.64
C LEU A 454 -25.43 44.80 -7.76
N GLY A 455 -24.89 44.95 -6.54
CA GLY A 455 -25.21 46.05 -5.64
C GLY A 455 -24.88 47.43 -6.25
N ALA A 456 -23.75 47.55 -6.93
CA ALA A 456 -23.35 48.77 -7.64
C ALA A 456 -24.32 49.13 -8.78
N VAL A 457 -24.74 48.13 -9.56
CA VAL A 457 -25.75 48.30 -10.63
C VAL A 457 -27.08 48.77 -10.04
N LEU A 458 -27.57 48.13 -8.97
CA LEU A 458 -28.82 48.52 -8.29
C LEU A 458 -28.74 49.94 -7.70
N LEU A 459 -27.61 50.33 -7.12
CA LEU A 459 -27.36 51.69 -6.62
C LEU A 459 -27.36 52.73 -7.74
N HIS A 460 -26.79 52.40 -8.90
CA HIS A 460 -26.81 53.28 -10.07
C HIS A 460 -28.24 53.47 -10.61
N TYR A 461 -29.01 52.39 -10.73
CA TYR A 461 -30.40 52.44 -11.18
C TYR A 461 -31.31 53.20 -10.21
N SER A 462 -31.23 52.92 -8.91
CA SER A 462 -32.01 53.64 -7.89
C SER A 462 -31.66 55.13 -7.81
N GLY A 463 -30.39 55.49 -8.02
CA GLY A 463 -29.95 56.90 -8.14
C GLY A 463 -30.57 57.61 -9.36
N LYS A 464 -30.66 56.94 -10.51
CA LYS A 464 -31.33 57.46 -11.71
C LYS A 464 -32.85 57.61 -11.53
N VAL A 465 -33.51 56.66 -10.86
CA VAL A 465 -34.96 56.73 -10.58
C VAL A 465 -35.30 57.89 -9.64
N LEU A 466 -34.46 58.16 -8.63
CA LEU A 466 -34.64 59.32 -7.73
C LEU A 466 -34.42 60.66 -8.44
N LEU A 467 -33.42 60.76 -9.32
CA LEU A 467 -33.18 61.97 -10.13
C LEU A 467 -34.29 62.24 -11.15
N LYS A 468 -34.98 61.20 -11.63
CA LYS A 468 -36.11 61.32 -12.55
C LYS A 468 -37.40 61.78 -11.87
N LYS A 469 -37.46 61.72 -10.54
CA LYS A 469 -38.63 62.09 -9.72
C LYS A 469 -38.64 63.55 -9.27
N ASP A 470 -37.63 64.34 -9.67
CA ASP A 470 -37.54 65.77 -9.38
C ASP A 470 -37.64 66.63 -10.65
N PRO A 471 -38.86 66.89 -11.14
CA PRO A 471 -39.18 68.13 -11.84
C PRO A 471 -40.19 68.92 -10.99
N SER A 472 -39.75 70.11 -10.58
CA SER A 472 -40.55 71.24 -10.08
C SER A 472 -41.98 71.30 -10.66
N THR A 473 -42.98 70.86 -9.90
CA THR A 473 -44.39 71.21 -10.12
C THR A 473 -44.67 72.57 -9.51
N VAL A 474 -44.57 73.61 -10.35
CA VAL A 474 -45.31 74.86 -10.16
C VAL A 474 -46.77 74.56 -10.51
N ILE A 475 -47.67 74.61 -9.52
CA ILE A 475 -49.11 74.65 -9.76
C ILE A 475 -49.60 75.99 -9.22
N GLU A 476 -49.81 76.93 -10.14
CA GLU A 476 -50.68 78.08 -9.93
C GLU A 476 -52.03 77.82 -10.62
N ASN A 477 -53.06 77.68 -9.77
CA ASN A 477 -54.28 78.49 -9.79
C ASN A 477 -55.30 78.35 -10.96
N HIS A 478 -56.48 77.74 -10.69
CA HIS A 478 -57.76 78.44 -10.39
C HIS A 478 -59.00 77.51 -10.46
N GLY A 479 -59.77 77.48 -9.37
CA GLY A 479 -61.17 77.92 -9.40
C GLY A 479 -62.32 76.92 -9.61
N VAL A 480 -63.14 76.82 -8.54
CA VAL A 480 -64.62 76.77 -8.49
C VAL A 480 -65.32 75.40 -8.36
N GLY A 481 -65.96 75.19 -7.20
CA GLY A 481 -67.41 74.91 -7.16
C GLY A 481 -67.93 73.58 -6.60
N LEU A 482 -68.14 73.52 -5.28
CA LEU A 482 -69.29 72.94 -4.53
C LEU A 482 -70.03 71.68 -5.07
N HIS A 483 -70.06 70.58 -4.31
CA HIS A 483 -71.17 70.24 -3.39
C HIS A 483 -70.96 68.91 -2.63
N ILE A 484 -71.36 68.92 -1.36
CA ILE A 484 -71.30 67.85 -0.36
C ILE A 484 -72.49 66.88 -0.51
N LYS A 485 -72.29 65.57 -0.32
CA LYS A 485 -73.15 64.70 0.54
C LYS A 485 -72.51 63.33 0.82
N LEU A 486 -72.41 63.02 2.10
CA LEU A 486 -72.10 61.71 2.71
C LEU A 486 -73.28 60.73 2.57
N PHE A 487 -73.01 59.42 2.48
CA PHE A 487 -73.65 58.28 3.19
C PHE A 487 -73.13 56.90 2.63
N PRO A 488 -73.33 55.74 3.29
CA PRO A 488 -72.25 54.97 3.92
C PRO A 488 -71.99 53.56 3.34
N ILE A 489 -71.08 52.86 4.02
CA ILE A 489 -70.60 51.47 3.90
C ILE A 489 -71.71 50.43 3.66
N THR A 490 -71.46 49.39 2.86
CA THR A 490 -71.82 48.00 3.23
C THR A 490 -70.85 46.96 2.66
N PRO A 491 -70.64 45.84 3.37
CA PRO A 491 -69.67 44.79 3.07
C PRO A 491 -70.34 43.60 2.38
N GLU A 492 -69.70 42.97 1.41
CA GLU A 492 -69.98 41.55 1.11
C GLU A 492 -68.90 40.93 0.21
N ASN A 493 -68.50 39.72 0.62
CA ASN A 493 -67.90 38.65 -0.18
C ASN A 493 -66.37 38.63 -0.36
N MET A 494 -65.71 38.23 0.73
CA MET A 494 -64.55 37.32 0.70
C MET A 494 -65.00 35.92 0.24
N PRO A 495 -64.14 35.12 -0.43
CA PRO A 495 -63.75 33.87 0.23
C PRO A 495 -62.24 33.56 0.15
N LEU A 496 -61.83 32.82 1.18
CA LEU A 496 -60.50 32.37 1.55
C LEU A 496 -60.15 31.00 0.93
N SER A 497 -58.84 30.81 0.74
CA SER A 497 -58.07 29.56 0.79
C SER A 497 -58.02 28.65 -0.45
N ILE A 498 -56.80 28.24 -0.82
CA ILE A 498 -56.22 26.92 -0.50
C ILE A 498 -54.68 27.05 -0.38
N ARG A 499 -54.15 26.34 0.62
CA ARG A 499 -52.74 26.20 1.03
C ARG A 499 -52.08 24.98 0.36
N ARG A 500 -50.73 24.99 0.33
CA ARG A 500 -49.75 23.88 0.21
C ARG A 500 -49.53 23.24 -1.18
N MET A 501 -48.32 23.44 -1.71
CA MET A 501 -47.27 22.41 -1.79
C MET A 501 -45.94 23.03 -1.40
#